data_AF-A0A1U7T5G1-F1
#
_entry.id   AF-A0A1U7T5G1-F1
#
_cell.length_a   1.000
_cell.length_b   1.000
_cell.length_c   1.000
_cell.angle_alpha   90.00
_cell.angle_beta   90.00
_cell.angle_gamma   90.00
#
_symmetry.space_group_name_H-M   'P 1'
#
loop_
_entity.id
_entity.type
_entity.pdbx_description
1 polymer ?
#
loop_
_entity_poly.entity_id
_entity_poly.type
_entity_poly.pdbx_seq_one_letter_code
_entity_poly.pdbx_strand_id
1 'polypeptide(L)'
;MKPFIPEDILAAMPAPDFSGLVVIDWEAWRPRWAFNWDTKDIYRQRSRALVQAQHPDWPAPWVEAAAQDQFQRAARAWMAGTLQLGRALRPRGLWGFYGFPNCYNYDFLSPNYTGQCTPDIRAQNDKLGWLWDQSRALYPSIYVPAALEHTGKAWMYVRHRVGEAFRVAAAARDPNLLVLPYAQIFYDMTDHFLPLDELEHTLGESMAQGAAGVVLWVSWESTRTKESCQAIKEYVDTALGPFILNMTSGALLCSQALCSGHGRCVRRSSHPEALLILNPASFSIQLTPGGGPLTLKGALSPEDRVQMAVEFKCRCYPGWQGAQCEQKSMW
;
A
#
# COMPACT_ATOMS: atom_id res chain seq x y z
N MET A 1 -4.99 -17.29 -20.36
CA MET A 1 -3.92 -16.62 -19.59
C MET A 1 -2.71 -17.51 -19.65
N LYS A 2 -1.56 -17.02 -20.12
CA LYS A 2 -0.34 -17.83 -20.11
C LYS A 2 0.09 -18.06 -18.65
N PRO A 3 0.54 -19.25 -18.27
CA PRO A 3 1.13 -19.47 -16.95
C PRO A 3 2.30 -18.52 -16.75
N PHE A 4 2.46 -18.02 -15.52
CA PHE A 4 3.68 -17.31 -15.13
C PHE A 4 4.79 -18.37 -15.02
N ILE A 5 5.72 -18.36 -15.97
CA ILE A 5 6.72 -19.43 -16.12
C ILE A 5 8.09 -18.99 -15.58
N PRO A 6 8.94 -19.93 -15.13
CA PRO A 6 10.26 -19.63 -14.58
C PRO A 6 11.11 -18.72 -15.48
N GLU A 7 11.01 -18.89 -16.79
CA GLU A 7 11.79 -18.17 -17.80
C GLU A 7 11.54 -16.65 -17.74
N ASP A 8 10.29 -16.23 -17.53
CA ASP A 8 9.93 -14.81 -17.41
C ASP A 8 10.62 -14.17 -16.19
N ILE A 9 10.66 -14.88 -15.06
CA ILE A 9 11.30 -14.42 -13.82
C ILE A 9 12.81 -14.32 -13.99
N LEU A 10 13.42 -15.36 -14.56
CA LEU A 10 14.87 -15.43 -14.75
C LEU A 10 15.37 -14.36 -15.74
N ALA A 11 14.57 -14.07 -16.78
CA ALA A 11 14.87 -13.01 -17.74
C ALA A 11 14.69 -11.61 -17.15
N ALA A 12 13.58 -11.36 -16.44
CA ALA A 12 13.26 -10.04 -15.89
C ALA A 12 14.15 -9.66 -14.70
N MET A 13 14.57 -10.63 -13.90
CA MET A 13 15.39 -10.40 -12.71
C MET A 13 16.61 -11.33 -12.75
N PRO A 14 17.66 -11.04 -13.52
CA PRO A 14 18.78 -11.97 -13.70
C PRO A 14 19.58 -12.22 -12.41
N ALA A 15 19.67 -11.25 -11.50
CA ALA A 15 20.36 -11.37 -10.22
C ALA A 15 19.61 -12.32 -9.26
N PRO A 16 20.19 -13.47 -8.84
CA PRO A 16 19.52 -14.43 -7.94
C PRO A 16 19.21 -13.85 -6.56
N ASP A 17 20.00 -12.88 -6.11
CA ASP A 17 19.89 -12.22 -4.82
C ASP A 17 19.11 -10.90 -4.86
N PHE A 18 18.40 -10.63 -5.97
CA PHE A 18 17.52 -9.47 -6.11
C PHE A 18 16.62 -9.31 -4.88
N SER A 19 16.71 -8.14 -4.24
CA SER A 19 16.00 -7.81 -2.99
C SER A 19 15.09 -6.58 -3.11
N GLY A 20 14.76 -6.17 -4.34
CA GLY A 20 13.87 -5.06 -4.61
C GLY A 20 12.39 -5.45 -4.56
N LEU A 21 11.54 -4.51 -4.94
CA LEU A 21 10.10 -4.70 -5.07
C LEU A 21 9.80 -5.64 -6.24
N VAL A 22 8.94 -6.63 -6.04
CA VAL A 22 8.43 -7.49 -7.11
C VAL A 22 6.91 -7.44 -7.09
N VAL A 23 6.36 -6.54 -7.90
CA VAL A 23 4.94 -6.24 -7.94
C VAL A 23 4.31 -6.96 -9.12
N ILE A 24 3.42 -7.92 -8.84
CA ILE A 24 2.64 -8.59 -9.88
C ILE A 24 1.33 -7.80 -10.04
N ASP A 25 1.18 -7.20 -11.21
CA ASP A 25 0.01 -6.40 -11.54
C ASP A 25 -1.08 -7.25 -12.21
N TRP A 26 -1.96 -7.81 -11.39
CA TRP A 26 -3.04 -8.69 -11.85
C TRP A 26 -4.39 -8.14 -11.42
N GLU A 27 -5.05 -7.46 -12.35
CA GLU A 27 -6.32 -6.76 -12.06
C GLU A 27 -7.55 -7.40 -12.70
N ALA A 28 -7.37 -8.34 -13.62
CA ALA A 28 -8.45 -8.91 -14.44
C ALA A 28 -9.61 -9.46 -13.58
N TRP A 29 -9.33 -10.43 -12.71
CA TRP A 29 -10.29 -11.06 -11.78
C TRP A 29 -9.77 -11.00 -10.35
N ARG A 30 -10.66 -11.17 -9.36
CA ARG A 30 -10.32 -11.14 -7.93
C ARG A 30 -10.45 -12.54 -7.32
N PRO A 31 -9.55 -12.98 -6.42
CA PRO A 31 -9.55 -14.36 -5.91
C PRO A 31 -10.74 -14.72 -5.03
N ARG A 32 -11.50 -13.73 -4.54
CA ARG A 32 -12.77 -13.93 -3.83
C ARG A 32 -13.91 -13.78 -4.82
N TRP A 33 -14.75 -14.81 -4.95
CA TRP A 33 -15.95 -14.78 -5.81
C TRP A 33 -16.80 -13.55 -5.57
N ALA A 34 -17.01 -13.23 -4.28
CA ALA A 34 -17.81 -12.09 -3.84
C ALA A 34 -17.34 -10.76 -4.42
N PHE A 35 -16.04 -10.58 -4.67
CA PHE A 35 -15.49 -9.31 -5.17
C PHE A 35 -15.53 -9.18 -6.69
N ASN A 36 -15.98 -10.18 -7.44
CA ASN A 36 -16.09 -10.11 -8.90
C ASN A 36 -17.46 -9.53 -9.33
N TRP A 37 -17.75 -8.32 -8.88
CA TRP A 37 -18.94 -7.54 -9.25
C TRP A 37 -18.66 -6.57 -10.41
N ASP A 38 -19.68 -5.83 -10.83
CA ASP A 38 -19.66 -4.87 -11.94
C ASP A 38 -19.10 -5.50 -13.23
N THR A 39 -18.13 -4.84 -13.86
CA THR A 39 -17.47 -5.34 -15.09
C THR A 39 -16.73 -6.66 -14.89
N LYS A 40 -16.44 -7.06 -13.64
CA LYS A 40 -15.84 -8.37 -13.32
C LYS A 40 -16.87 -9.48 -13.13
N ASP A 41 -18.17 -9.19 -13.17
CA ASP A 41 -19.21 -10.22 -13.11
C ASP A 41 -19.12 -11.22 -14.28
N ILE A 42 -18.49 -10.83 -15.39
CA ILE A 42 -18.17 -11.73 -16.49
C ILE A 42 -17.44 -13.00 -16.03
N TYR A 43 -16.54 -12.93 -15.04
CA TYR A 43 -15.85 -14.11 -14.54
C TYR A 43 -16.80 -15.06 -13.80
N ARG A 44 -17.80 -14.52 -13.09
CA ARG A 44 -18.85 -15.33 -12.47
C ARG A 44 -19.76 -15.97 -13.52
N GLN A 45 -20.20 -15.19 -14.51
CA GLN A 45 -21.03 -15.68 -15.62
C GLN A 45 -20.34 -16.80 -16.41
N ARG A 46 -19.06 -16.62 -16.78
CA ARG A 46 -18.31 -17.64 -17.52
C ARG A 46 -18.02 -18.87 -16.68
N SER A 47 -17.78 -18.73 -15.38
CA SER A 47 -17.64 -19.87 -14.47
C SER A 47 -18.93 -20.68 -14.37
N ARG A 48 -20.10 -20.02 -14.24
CA ARG A 48 -21.41 -20.68 -14.30
C ARG A 48 -21.64 -21.38 -15.64
N ALA A 49 -21.37 -20.70 -16.75
CA ALA A 49 -21.57 -21.27 -18.09
C ALA A 49 -20.69 -22.52 -18.33
N LEU A 50 -19.46 -22.52 -17.81
CA LEU A 50 -18.57 -23.69 -17.90
C LEU A 50 -19.13 -24.89 -17.14
N VAL A 51 -19.63 -24.68 -15.92
CA VAL A 51 -20.24 -25.74 -15.11
C VAL A 51 -21.54 -26.24 -15.73
N GLN A 52 -22.41 -25.33 -16.20
CA GLN A 52 -23.67 -25.70 -16.87
C GLN A 52 -23.43 -26.52 -18.14
N ALA A 53 -22.39 -26.19 -18.93
CA ALA A 53 -22.05 -26.95 -20.13
C ALA A 53 -21.60 -28.40 -19.81
N GLN A 54 -20.96 -28.62 -18.66
CA GLN A 54 -20.55 -29.95 -18.19
C GLN A 54 -21.70 -30.71 -17.52
N HIS A 55 -22.66 -30.00 -16.95
CA HIS A 55 -23.82 -30.55 -16.25
C HIS A 55 -25.11 -29.87 -16.73
N PRO A 56 -25.62 -30.19 -17.95
CA PRO A 56 -26.74 -29.48 -18.56
C PRO A 56 -28.01 -29.51 -17.72
N ASP A 57 -28.24 -30.58 -16.97
CA ASP A 57 -29.45 -30.81 -16.18
C ASP A 57 -29.36 -30.29 -14.73
N TRP A 58 -28.24 -29.69 -14.32
CA TRP A 58 -28.09 -29.17 -12.96
C TRP A 58 -28.93 -27.90 -12.74
N PRO A 59 -29.59 -27.77 -11.57
CA PRO A 59 -30.31 -26.57 -11.22
C PRO A 59 -29.36 -25.42 -10.88
N ALA A 60 -29.80 -24.18 -11.09
CA ALA A 60 -28.97 -22.98 -10.95
C ALA A 60 -28.21 -22.85 -9.60
N PRO A 61 -28.79 -23.17 -8.42
CA PRO A 61 -28.04 -23.09 -7.16
C PRO A 61 -26.85 -24.04 -7.07
N TRP A 62 -26.94 -25.23 -7.69
CA TRP A 62 -25.85 -26.21 -7.73
C TRP A 62 -24.73 -25.73 -8.64
N VAL A 63 -25.10 -25.14 -9.78
CA VAL A 63 -24.17 -24.54 -10.73
C VAL A 63 -23.45 -23.34 -10.10
N GLU A 64 -24.14 -22.47 -9.37
CA GLU A 64 -23.53 -21.34 -8.65
C GLU A 64 -22.51 -21.82 -7.60
N ALA A 65 -22.89 -22.78 -6.76
CA ALA A 65 -22.01 -23.30 -5.71
C ALA A 65 -20.75 -23.96 -6.29
N ALA A 66 -20.91 -24.80 -7.33
CA ALA A 66 -19.79 -25.44 -8.00
C ALA A 66 -18.90 -24.43 -8.75
N ALA A 67 -19.49 -23.44 -9.44
CA ALA A 67 -18.75 -22.40 -10.13
C ALA A 67 -17.92 -21.55 -9.17
N GLN A 68 -18.50 -21.15 -8.03
CA GLN A 68 -17.81 -20.40 -6.99
C GLN A 68 -16.61 -21.18 -6.42
N ASP A 69 -16.81 -22.47 -6.11
CA ASP A 69 -15.79 -23.34 -5.54
C ASP A 69 -14.65 -23.63 -6.54
N GLN A 70 -14.99 -24.00 -7.78
CA GLN A 70 -14.00 -24.20 -8.86
C GLN A 70 -13.20 -22.93 -9.13
N PHE A 71 -13.86 -21.77 -9.25
CA PHE A 71 -13.20 -20.49 -9.50
C PHE A 71 -12.23 -20.13 -8.37
N GLN A 72 -12.66 -20.16 -7.10
CA GLN A 72 -11.79 -19.75 -6.00
C GLN A 72 -10.64 -20.73 -5.76
N ARG A 73 -10.84 -22.05 -5.97
CA ARG A 73 -9.74 -23.02 -5.94
C ARG A 73 -8.71 -22.74 -7.02
N ALA A 74 -9.15 -22.51 -8.26
CA ALA A 74 -8.26 -22.17 -9.36
C ALA A 74 -7.54 -20.84 -9.11
N ALA A 75 -8.27 -19.79 -8.72
CA ALA A 75 -7.70 -18.49 -8.42
C ALA A 75 -6.61 -18.56 -7.34
N ARG A 76 -6.87 -19.32 -6.25
CA ARG A 76 -5.87 -19.59 -5.21
C ARG A 76 -4.65 -20.32 -5.77
N ALA A 77 -4.85 -21.40 -6.53
CA ALA A 77 -3.75 -22.19 -7.08
C ALA A 77 -2.84 -21.33 -7.97
N TRP A 78 -3.43 -20.49 -8.83
CA TRP A 78 -2.68 -19.60 -9.70
C TRP A 78 -1.92 -18.52 -8.93
N MET A 79 -2.59 -17.74 -8.07
CA MET A 79 -1.93 -16.64 -7.37
C MET A 79 -0.89 -17.12 -6.36
N ALA A 80 -1.21 -18.17 -5.59
CA ALA A 80 -0.28 -18.73 -4.61
C ALA A 80 0.91 -19.41 -5.29
N GLY A 81 0.66 -20.19 -6.35
CA GLY A 81 1.71 -20.87 -7.12
C GLY A 81 2.68 -19.88 -7.75
N THR A 82 2.18 -18.77 -8.30
CA THR A 82 3.00 -17.68 -8.85
C THR A 82 3.91 -17.06 -7.79
N LEU A 83 3.39 -16.70 -6.62
CA LEU A 83 4.21 -16.14 -5.53
C LEU A 83 5.23 -17.16 -5.00
N GLN A 84 4.82 -18.43 -4.87
CA GLN A 84 5.69 -19.49 -4.40
C GLN A 84 6.86 -19.74 -5.38
N LEU A 85 6.57 -19.79 -6.68
CA LEU A 85 7.60 -19.93 -7.72
C LEU A 85 8.54 -18.73 -7.72
N GLY A 86 7.99 -17.51 -7.69
CA GLY A 86 8.76 -16.27 -7.60
C GLY A 86 9.73 -16.27 -6.42
N ARG A 87 9.24 -16.62 -5.22
CA ARG A 87 10.06 -16.74 -4.02
C ARG A 87 11.09 -17.86 -4.08
N ALA A 88 10.80 -18.97 -4.74
CA ALA A 88 11.76 -20.05 -4.91
C ALA A 88 12.95 -19.61 -5.77
N LEU A 89 12.69 -18.82 -6.82
CA LEU A 89 13.73 -18.34 -7.73
C LEU A 89 14.44 -17.08 -7.24
N ARG A 90 13.71 -16.16 -6.59
CA ARG A 90 14.21 -14.87 -6.06
C ARG A 90 13.76 -14.70 -4.61
N PRO A 91 14.43 -15.39 -3.65
CA PRO A 91 13.96 -15.50 -2.27
C PRO A 91 14.02 -14.19 -1.48
N ARG A 92 14.83 -13.23 -1.91
CA ARG A 92 14.96 -11.91 -1.27
C ARG A 92 14.01 -10.86 -1.87
N GLY A 93 13.35 -11.16 -2.99
CA GLY A 93 12.42 -10.23 -3.63
C GLY A 93 11.20 -9.98 -2.76
N LEU A 94 10.75 -8.72 -2.73
CA LEU A 94 9.54 -8.33 -2.04
C LEU A 94 8.32 -8.62 -2.92
N TRP A 95 7.99 -9.90 -3.06
CA TRP A 95 6.86 -10.39 -3.85
C TRP A 95 5.50 -10.00 -3.25
N GLY A 96 4.62 -9.46 -4.08
CA GLY A 96 3.24 -9.18 -3.73
C GLY A 96 2.40 -8.78 -4.94
N PHE A 97 1.08 -8.83 -4.79
CA PHE A 97 0.16 -8.36 -5.82
C PHE A 97 -0.21 -6.90 -5.60
N TYR A 98 -0.19 -6.12 -6.67
CA TYR A 98 -0.74 -4.77 -6.67
C TYR A 98 -2.22 -4.80 -6.28
N GLY A 99 -2.66 -3.82 -5.49
CA GLY A 99 -4.05 -3.63 -5.08
C GLY A 99 -4.51 -4.49 -3.92
N PHE A 100 -3.63 -5.29 -3.29
CA PHE A 100 -4.00 -6.18 -2.19
C PHE A 100 -3.37 -5.79 -0.83
N PRO A 101 -4.16 -5.80 0.26
CA PRO A 101 -5.62 -5.98 0.28
C PRO A 101 -6.36 -4.73 -0.26
N ASN A 102 -7.64 -4.90 -0.59
CA ASN A 102 -8.55 -3.78 -0.83
C ASN A 102 -9.60 -3.71 0.30
N CYS A 103 -9.88 -2.49 0.74
CA CYS A 103 -10.84 -2.17 1.81
C CYS A 103 -12.27 -1.93 1.28
N TYR A 104 -12.41 -1.69 -0.04
CA TYR A 104 -13.66 -1.38 -0.74
C TYR A 104 -14.53 -0.28 -0.09
N ASN A 105 -13.88 0.67 0.56
CA ASN A 105 -14.47 1.82 1.26
C ASN A 105 -14.79 2.98 0.32
N TYR A 106 -15.58 2.73 -0.72
CA TYR A 106 -15.88 3.70 -1.79
C TYR A 106 -17.25 4.41 -1.62
N ASP A 107 -17.93 4.22 -0.49
CA ASP A 107 -19.27 4.72 -0.19
C ASP A 107 -19.27 6.21 0.23
N PHE A 108 -18.55 7.06 -0.51
CA PHE A 108 -18.26 8.45 -0.15
C PHE A 108 -19.50 9.33 0.06
N LEU A 109 -20.61 9.00 -0.61
CA LEU A 109 -21.87 9.73 -0.51
C LEU A 109 -22.68 9.38 0.76
N SER A 110 -22.27 8.37 1.52
CA SER A 110 -22.87 8.05 2.80
C SER A 110 -22.72 9.24 3.77
N PRO A 111 -23.82 9.71 4.40
CA PRO A 111 -23.74 10.78 5.42
C PRO A 111 -22.84 10.42 6.60
N ASN A 112 -22.76 9.13 6.93
CA ASN A 112 -21.95 8.59 8.03
C ASN A 112 -20.68 7.90 7.51
N TYR A 113 -20.09 8.40 6.44
CA TYR A 113 -18.87 7.83 5.87
C TYR A 113 -17.73 7.87 6.88
N THR A 114 -17.27 6.69 7.31
CA THR A 114 -16.15 6.54 8.26
C THR A 114 -14.84 6.15 7.57
N GLY A 115 -14.89 5.81 6.29
CA GLY A 115 -13.80 5.18 5.56
C GLY A 115 -13.49 3.74 5.98
N GLN A 116 -14.16 3.18 6.98
CA GLN A 116 -13.89 1.82 7.45
C GLN A 116 -14.23 0.77 6.39
N CYS A 117 -13.38 -0.25 6.30
CA CYS A 117 -13.74 -1.47 5.57
C CYS A 117 -14.88 -2.16 6.33
N THR A 118 -15.97 -2.48 5.64
CA THR A 118 -17.11 -3.14 6.29
C THR A 118 -16.71 -4.51 6.87
N PRO A 119 -17.42 -5.03 7.88
CA PRO A 119 -17.13 -6.35 8.45
C PRO A 119 -17.09 -7.47 7.41
N ASP A 120 -17.98 -7.42 6.41
CA ASP A 120 -18.02 -8.41 5.32
C ASP A 120 -16.77 -8.37 4.44
N ILE A 121 -16.27 -7.17 4.12
CA ILE A 121 -15.02 -7.02 3.36
C ILE A 121 -13.86 -7.60 4.16
N ARG A 122 -13.75 -7.26 5.44
CA ARG A 122 -12.70 -7.79 6.32
C ARG A 122 -12.76 -9.31 6.42
N ALA A 123 -13.95 -9.88 6.57
CA ALA A 123 -14.16 -11.33 6.59
C ALA A 123 -13.78 -12.03 5.27
N GLN A 124 -13.96 -11.37 4.12
CA GLN A 124 -13.46 -11.90 2.84
C GLN A 124 -11.93 -11.79 2.72
N ASN A 125 -11.33 -10.73 3.24
CA ASN A 125 -9.87 -10.59 3.32
C ASN A 125 -9.25 -11.61 4.29
N ASP A 126 -9.94 -11.99 5.36
CA ASP A 126 -9.49 -13.05 6.27
C ASP A 126 -9.41 -14.42 5.56
N LYS A 127 -10.33 -14.68 4.62
CA LYS A 127 -10.30 -15.89 3.76
C LYS A 127 -9.17 -15.89 2.73
N LEU A 128 -8.40 -14.80 2.63
CA LEU A 128 -7.19 -14.69 1.82
C LEU A 128 -5.91 -14.86 2.67
N GLY A 129 -5.98 -15.43 3.88
CA GLY A 129 -4.79 -15.77 4.68
C GLY A 129 -3.68 -16.48 3.90
N TRP A 130 -4.05 -17.36 2.97
CA TRP A 130 -3.12 -18.04 2.07
C TRP A 130 -2.34 -17.09 1.14
N LEU A 131 -2.90 -15.94 0.78
CA LEU A 131 -2.25 -14.94 -0.06
C LEU A 131 -1.24 -14.16 0.78
N TRP A 132 -1.64 -13.73 1.98
CA TRP A 132 -0.78 -13.00 2.91
C TRP A 132 0.44 -13.83 3.32
N ASP A 133 0.23 -15.13 3.60
CA ASP A 133 1.31 -16.08 3.93
C ASP A 133 2.30 -16.32 2.78
N GLN A 134 1.84 -16.14 1.53
CA GLN A 134 2.68 -16.32 0.35
C GLN A 134 3.41 -15.03 -0.05
N SER A 135 2.94 -13.87 0.38
CA SER A 135 3.57 -12.57 0.11
C SER A 135 4.87 -12.34 0.90
N ARG A 136 5.64 -11.37 0.42
CA ARG A 136 6.81 -10.75 1.09
C ARG A 136 6.65 -9.24 1.25
N ALA A 137 5.70 -8.65 0.54
CA ALA A 137 5.19 -7.30 0.79
C ALA A 137 3.70 -7.21 0.37
N LEU A 138 3.00 -6.21 0.90
CA LEU A 138 1.64 -5.83 0.53
C LEU A 138 1.66 -4.49 -0.19
N TYR A 139 0.89 -4.40 -1.26
CA TYR A 139 0.84 -3.25 -2.16
C TYR A 139 -0.60 -2.71 -2.30
N PRO A 140 -1.24 -2.25 -1.21
CA PRO A 140 -2.59 -1.71 -1.29
C PRO A 140 -2.59 -0.43 -2.15
N SER A 141 -3.54 -0.32 -3.08
CA SER A 141 -3.73 0.95 -3.80
C SER A 141 -4.49 1.93 -2.92
N ILE A 142 -3.97 3.16 -2.79
CA ILE A 142 -4.60 4.28 -2.07
C ILE A 142 -4.83 5.47 -2.99
N TYR A 143 -4.99 5.22 -4.29
CA TYR A 143 -5.35 6.26 -5.26
C TYR A 143 -6.63 6.94 -4.80
N VAL A 144 -6.60 8.27 -4.75
CA VAL A 144 -7.68 9.11 -4.23
C VAL A 144 -8.66 9.38 -5.37
N PRO A 145 -9.89 8.83 -5.37
CA PRO A 145 -10.81 9.05 -6.47
C PRO A 145 -11.18 10.53 -6.63
N ALA A 146 -11.45 10.98 -7.86
CA ALA A 146 -11.91 12.34 -8.15
C ALA A 146 -13.11 12.79 -7.29
N ALA A 147 -13.99 11.85 -6.91
CA ALA A 147 -15.13 12.12 -6.04
C ALA A 147 -14.76 12.56 -4.61
N LEU A 148 -13.49 12.45 -4.21
CA LEU A 148 -12.99 12.91 -2.91
C LEU A 148 -12.38 14.31 -2.95
N GLU A 149 -12.18 14.88 -4.14
CA GLU A 149 -11.64 16.23 -4.30
C GLU A 149 -12.52 17.25 -3.53
N HIS A 150 -11.88 18.03 -2.65
CA HIS A 150 -12.52 19.02 -1.78
C HIS A 150 -13.56 18.48 -0.78
N THR A 151 -13.57 17.18 -0.48
CA THR A 151 -14.52 16.60 0.47
C THR A 151 -14.02 16.48 1.91
N GLY A 152 -12.69 16.55 2.12
CA GLY A 152 -12.04 16.26 3.41
C GLY A 152 -12.09 14.79 3.84
N LYS A 153 -12.56 13.87 2.97
CA LYS A 153 -12.75 12.45 3.29
C LYS A 153 -11.58 11.55 2.88
N ALA A 154 -10.60 12.08 2.14
CA ALA A 154 -9.44 11.33 1.65
C ALA A 154 -8.61 10.73 2.77
N TRP A 155 -8.40 11.47 3.85
CA TRP A 155 -7.72 10.98 5.05
C TRP A 155 -8.35 9.70 5.62
N MET A 156 -9.67 9.71 5.82
CA MET A 156 -10.42 8.55 6.34
C MET A 156 -10.36 7.38 5.35
N TYR A 157 -10.42 7.67 4.05
CA TYR A 157 -10.29 6.68 2.98
C TYR A 157 -8.93 5.99 3.01
N VAL A 158 -7.82 6.75 2.98
CA VAL A 158 -6.46 6.20 2.97
C VAL A 158 -6.16 5.47 4.27
N ARG A 159 -6.52 6.08 5.41
CA ARG A 159 -6.27 5.53 6.74
C ARG A 159 -6.67 4.07 6.87
N HIS A 160 -7.89 3.76 6.47
CA HIS A 160 -8.43 2.42 6.66
C HIS A 160 -7.92 1.43 5.61
N ARG A 161 -7.48 1.90 4.44
CA ARG A 161 -6.82 1.04 3.43
C ARG A 161 -5.44 0.60 3.88
N VAL A 162 -4.64 1.54 4.38
CA VAL A 162 -3.33 1.23 4.98
C VAL A 162 -3.51 0.40 6.26
N GLY A 163 -4.50 0.74 7.08
CA GLY A 163 -4.83 0.01 8.30
C GLY A 163 -5.23 -1.44 8.03
N GLU A 164 -6.00 -1.70 6.97
CA GLU A 164 -6.38 -3.06 6.58
C GLU A 164 -5.18 -3.88 6.11
N ALA A 165 -4.23 -3.27 5.39
CA ALA A 165 -2.98 -3.92 5.02
C ALA A 165 -2.18 -4.34 6.26
N PHE A 166 -2.06 -3.48 7.27
CA PHE A 166 -1.44 -3.86 8.54
C PHE A 166 -2.22 -4.91 9.31
N ARG A 167 -3.57 -4.86 9.27
CA ARG A 167 -4.42 -5.84 9.95
C ARG A 167 -4.21 -7.25 9.38
N VAL A 168 -4.22 -7.40 8.06
CA VAL A 168 -4.01 -8.71 7.42
C VAL A 168 -2.55 -9.16 7.53
N ALA A 169 -1.58 -8.23 7.51
CA ALA A 169 -0.18 -8.53 7.78
C ALA A 169 0.04 -9.08 9.20
N ALA A 170 -0.61 -8.50 10.21
CA ALA A 170 -0.52 -8.97 11.59
C ALA A 170 -1.13 -10.37 11.81
N ALA A 171 -2.06 -10.78 10.92
CA ALA A 171 -2.65 -12.11 10.93
C ALA A 171 -1.89 -13.12 10.05
N ALA A 172 -0.91 -12.67 9.25
CA ALA A 172 -0.09 -13.51 8.40
C ALA A 172 1.01 -14.21 9.21
N ARG A 173 1.54 -15.31 8.67
CA ARG A 173 2.65 -16.04 9.31
C ARG A 173 3.95 -15.24 9.43
N ASP A 174 4.18 -14.28 8.54
CA ASP A 174 5.37 -13.42 8.58
C ASP A 174 5.06 -12.12 9.33
N PRO A 175 5.55 -11.94 10.57
CA PRO A 175 5.30 -10.73 11.35
C PRO A 175 6.00 -9.49 10.78
N ASN A 176 6.88 -9.66 9.80
CA ASN A 176 7.70 -8.61 9.22
C ASN A 176 7.22 -8.17 7.83
N LEU A 177 6.02 -8.59 7.43
CA LEU A 177 5.47 -8.29 6.12
C LEU A 177 5.39 -6.77 5.90
N LEU A 178 6.08 -6.30 4.87
CA LEU A 178 6.18 -4.87 4.57
C LEU A 178 4.90 -4.38 3.89
N VAL A 179 4.44 -3.19 4.27
CA VAL A 179 3.32 -2.51 3.59
C VAL A 179 3.89 -1.33 2.81
N LEU A 180 3.70 -1.33 1.49
CA LEU A 180 4.12 -0.27 0.57
C LEU A 180 2.91 0.15 -0.27
N PRO A 181 2.10 1.10 0.19
CA PRO A 181 0.93 1.54 -0.56
C PRO A 181 1.32 2.11 -1.92
N TYR A 182 0.46 1.93 -2.91
CA TYR A 182 0.54 2.60 -4.21
C TYR A 182 -0.26 3.90 -4.16
N ALA A 183 0.38 5.02 -4.45
CA ALA A 183 -0.22 6.34 -4.49
C ALA A 183 0.01 7.02 -5.85
N GLN A 184 -0.84 7.99 -6.16
CA GLN A 184 -0.66 8.91 -7.29
C GLN A 184 -0.40 10.32 -6.76
N ILE A 185 0.09 11.20 -7.63
CA ILE A 185 0.21 12.64 -7.38
C ILE A 185 -0.98 13.44 -7.93
N PHE A 186 -1.95 12.73 -8.51
CA PHE A 186 -3.20 13.26 -9.03
C PHE A 186 -4.37 12.58 -8.33
N TYR A 187 -5.54 13.22 -8.35
CA TYR A 187 -6.77 12.47 -8.16
C TYR A 187 -6.91 11.42 -9.27
N ASP A 188 -7.43 10.25 -8.92
CA ASP A 188 -7.48 9.10 -9.82
C ASP A 188 -8.29 9.42 -11.08
N MET A 189 -7.73 9.06 -12.23
CA MET A 189 -8.30 9.31 -13.56
C MET A 189 -8.50 10.81 -13.91
N THR A 190 -7.73 11.72 -13.32
CA THR A 190 -7.71 13.15 -13.67
C THR A 190 -6.28 13.68 -13.89
N ASP A 191 -6.17 14.93 -14.33
CA ASP A 191 -4.94 15.73 -14.37
C ASP A 191 -4.84 16.75 -13.21
N HIS A 192 -5.73 16.63 -12.21
CA HIS A 192 -5.75 17.51 -11.04
C HIS A 192 -4.73 17.02 -10.00
N PHE A 193 -3.65 17.79 -9.80
CA PHE A 193 -2.64 17.48 -8.79
C PHE A 193 -3.23 17.45 -7.38
N LEU A 194 -2.74 16.53 -6.55
CA LEU A 194 -3.06 16.51 -5.13
C LEU A 194 -2.46 17.75 -4.45
N PRO A 195 -3.25 18.57 -3.76
CA PRO A 195 -2.71 19.66 -2.94
C PRO A 195 -1.92 19.11 -1.73
N LEU A 196 -1.21 19.99 -1.02
CA LEU A 196 -0.31 19.59 0.09
C LEU A 196 -1.05 18.84 1.21
N ASP A 197 -2.26 19.26 1.55
CA ASP A 197 -3.14 18.59 2.50
C ASP A 197 -3.49 17.15 2.05
N GLU A 198 -3.71 16.93 0.76
CA GLU A 198 -3.93 15.58 0.23
C GLU A 198 -2.65 14.73 0.21
N LEU A 199 -1.47 15.33 0.03
CA LEU A 199 -0.19 14.63 0.22
C LEU A 199 0.00 14.18 1.69
N GLU A 200 -0.41 15.01 2.65
CA GLU A 200 -0.45 14.66 4.08
C GLU A 200 -1.43 13.52 4.37
N HIS A 201 -2.64 13.60 3.79
CA HIS A 201 -3.67 12.58 3.94
C HIS A 201 -3.36 11.25 3.22
N THR A 202 -2.41 11.24 2.29
CA THR A 202 -1.99 10.04 1.53
C THR A 202 -0.65 9.49 2.01
N LEU A 203 0.45 10.18 1.68
CA LEU A 203 1.81 9.73 1.96
C LEU A 203 2.15 9.92 3.44
N GLY A 204 1.75 11.05 4.02
CA GLY A 204 1.92 11.34 5.45
C GLY A 204 1.20 10.31 6.32
N GLU A 205 -0.09 10.06 6.04
CA GLU A 205 -0.91 9.05 6.72
C GLU A 205 -0.30 7.64 6.61
N SER A 206 0.23 7.28 5.44
CA SER A 206 0.91 5.99 5.24
C SER A 206 2.15 5.84 6.14
N MET A 207 2.99 6.87 6.19
CA MET A 207 4.19 6.89 7.04
C MET A 207 3.85 6.87 8.53
N ALA A 208 2.84 7.64 8.95
CA ALA A 208 2.41 7.69 10.35
C ALA A 208 1.92 6.32 10.87
N GLN A 209 1.39 5.46 9.99
CA GLN A 209 1.03 4.07 10.33
C GLN A 209 2.20 3.08 10.29
N GLY A 210 3.40 3.53 9.88
CA GLY A 210 4.61 2.72 9.82
C GLY A 210 4.82 1.95 8.52
N ALA A 211 4.25 2.44 7.40
CA ALA A 211 4.54 1.90 6.06
C ALA A 211 6.06 1.83 5.81
N ALA A 212 6.48 0.86 5.01
CA ALA A 212 7.90 0.71 4.65
C ALA A 212 8.37 1.74 3.63
N GLY A 213 7.42 2.35 2.94
CA GLY A 213 7.58 3.34 1.91
C GLY A 213 6.25 3.47 1.17
N VAL A 214 6.25 4.25 0.10
CA VAL A 214 5.12 4.40 -0.82
C VAL A 214 5.65 4.27 -2.24
N VAL A 215 4.90 3.60 -3.11
CA VAL A 215 5.19 3.59 -4.55
C VAL A 215 4.37 4.70 -5.19
N LEU A 216 5.05 5.73 -5.70
CA LEU A 216 4.43 6.78 -6.50
C LEU A 216 4.34 6.29 -7.95
N TRP A 217 3.13 5.96 -8.37
CA TRP A 217 2.84 5.60 -9.75
C TRP A 217 2.24 6.81 -10.46
N VAL A 218 2.70 7.08 -11.67
CA VAL A 218 2.17 8.14 -12.53
C VAL A 218 1.79 7.49 -13.85
N SER A 219 0.53 7.69 -14.26
CA SER A 219 0.03 7.15 -15.52
C SER A 219 0.84 7.67 -16.70
N TRP A 220 1.04 6.81 -17.70
CA TRP A 220 1.70 7.19 -18.95
C TRP A 220 0.98 8.36 -19.65
N GLU A 221 -0.34 8.50 -19.43
CA GLU A 221 -1.15 9.61 -19.95
C GLU A 221 -0.69 10.96 -19.38
N SER A 222 -0.39 11.00 -18.08
CA SER A 222 0.07 12.20 -17.37
C SER A 222 1.50 12.62 -17.76
N THR A 223 2.27 11.76 -18.42
CA THR A 223 3.64 12.04 -18.88
C THR A 223 3.76 12.11 -20.41
N ARG A 224 2.63 12.25 -21.13
CA ARG A 224 2.60 12.14 -22.59
C ARG A 224 3.06 13.40 -23.32
N THR A 225 2.73 14.57 -22.79
CA THR A 225 2.98 15.87 -23.45
C THR A 225 4.09 16.64 -22.74
N LYS A 226 4.69 17.60 -23.45
CA LYS A 226 5.70 18.50 -22.86
C LYS A 226 5.08 19.32 -21.73
N GLU A 227 3.84 19.76 -21.91
CA GLU A 227 3.09 20.57 -20.96
C GLU A 227 2.83 19.80 -19.66
N SER A 228 2.37 18.55 -19.74
CA SER A 228 2.16 17.72 -18.55
C SER A 228 3.46 17.39 -17.84
N CYS A 229 4.54 17.06 -18.58
CA CYS A 229 5.86 16.85 -17.99
C CYS A 229 6.42 18.11 -17.30
N GLN A 230 6.20 19.30 -17.89
CA GLN A 230 6.60 20.57 -17.30
C GLN A 230 5.80 20.87 -16.03
N ALA A 231 4.48 20.63 -16.04
CA ALA A 231 3.64 20.78 -14.86
C ALA A 231 4.04 19.82 -13.73
N ILE A 232 4.38 18.55 -14.05
CA ILE A 232 4.91 17.60 -13.07
C ILE A 232 6.24 18.09 -12.50
N LYS A 233 7.14 18.61 -13.35
CA LYS A 233 8.40 19.19 -12.88
C LYS A 233 8.16 20.32 -11.88
N GLU A 234 7.28 21.27 -12.21
CA GLU A 234 6.94 22.38 -11.32
C GLU A 234 6.31 21.90 -10.01
N TYR A 235 5.42 20.92 -10.07
CA TYR A 235 4.82 20.30 -8.90
C TYR A 235 5.85 19.57 -8.02
N VAL A 236 6.83 18.89 -8.63
CA VAL A 236 7.97 18.29 -7.92
C VAL A 236 8.81 19.34 -7.23
N ASP A 237 9.13 20.43 -7.91
CA ASP A 237 9.99 21.49 -7.37
C ASP A 237 9.31 22.25 -6.22
N THR A 238 7.99 22.45 -6.29
CA THR A 238 7.25 23.36 -5.40
C THR A 238 6.46 22.66 -4.29
N ALA A 239 5.98 21.43 -4.49
CA ALA A 239 5.12 20.73 -3.55
C ALA A 239 5.68 19.35 -3.17
N LEU A 240 5.77 18.43 -4.13
CA LEU A 240 6.07 17.03 -3.84
C LEU A 240 7.50 16.82 -3.31
N GLY A 241 8.50 17.43 -3.93
CA GLY A 241 9.90 17.29 -3.53
C GLY A 241 10.15 17.75 -2.09
N PRO A 242 9.79 19.00 -1.73
CA PRO A 242 9.88 19.48 -0.36
C PRO A 242 9.10 18.61 0.63
N PHE A 243 7.90 18.16 0.26
CA PHE A 243 7.09 17.30 1.11
C PHE A 243 7.72 15.91 1.34
N ILE A 244 8.25 15.27 0.30
CA ILE A 244 8.97 13.99 0.41
C ILE A 244 10.18 14.15 1.34
N LEU A 245 10.99 15.20 1.17
CA LEU A 245 12.14 15.44 2.05
C LEU A 245 11.71 15.67 3.50
N ASN A 246 10.61 16.41 3.70
CA ASN A 246 10.01 16.66 5.00
C ASN A 246 9.63 15.34 5.70
N MET A 247 8.75 14.55 5.09
CA MET A 247 8.23 13.32 5.70
C MET A 247 9.30 12.23 5.88
N THR A 248 10.23 12.09 4.93
CA THR A 248 11.28 11.06 5.03
C THR A 248 12.30 11.40 6.11
N SER A 249 12.65 12.68 6.24
CA SER A 249 13.53 13.16 7.31
C SER A 249 12.85 13.07 8.67
N GLY A 250 11.57 13.44 8.78
CA GLY A 250 10.78 13.30 10.01
C GLY A 250 10.73 11.85 10.50
N ALA A 251 10.47 10.90 9.59
CA ALA A 251 10.47 9.47 9.91
C ALA A 251 11.85 8.96 10.35
N LEU A 252 12.93 9.37 9.67
CA LEU A 252 14.31 9.00 10.01
C LEU A 252 14.72 9.56 11.38
N LEU A 253 14.48 10.84 11.62
CA LEU A 253 14.79 11.50 12.89
C LEU A 253 14.01 10.88 14.04
N CYS A 254 12.71 10.59 13.84
CA CYS A 254 11.92 9.90 14.86
C CYS A 254 12.46 8.49 15.14
N SER A 255 12.82 7.73 14.10
CA SER A 255 13.44 6.41 14.25
C SER A 255 14.72 6.48 15.10
N GLN A 256 15.60 7.45 14.83
CA GLN A 256 16.85 7.64 15.57
C GLN A 256 16.61 8.11 17.00
N ALA A 257 15.71 9.09 17.19
CA ALA A 257 15.49 9.75 18.49
C ALA A 257 14.65 8.92 19.46
N LEU A 258 13.62 8.22 18.95
CA LEU A 258 12.65 7.48 19.77
C LEU A 258 12.85 5.97 19.72
N CYS A 259 13.34 5.43 18.60
CA CYS A 259 13.44 3.99 18.37
C CYS A 259 14.88 3.49 18.22
N SER A 260 15.85 4.23 18.77
CA SER A 260 17.29 3.90 18.74
C SER A 260 17.86 3.63 17.33
N GLY A 261 17.19 4.08 16.27
CA GLY A 261 17.54 3.76 14.88
C GLY A 261 17.21 2.32 14.45
N HIS A 262 16.48 1.57 15.27
CA HIS A 262 16.21 0.15 15.13
C HIS A 262 14.72 -0.19 15.04
N GLY A 263 13.88 0.81 14.72
CA GLY A 263 12.47 0.63 14.47
C GLY A 263 11.85 1.81 13.73
N ARG A 264 10.58 1.65 13.34
CA ARG A 264 9.76 2.75 12.80
C ARG A 264 8.94 3.38 13.90
N CYS A 265 8.79 4.69 13.85
CA CYS A 265 7.76 5.36 14.59
C CYS A 265 6.38 5.05 14.00
N VAL A 266 5.44 4.69 14.86
CA VAL A 266 4.04 4.40 14.52
C VAL A 266 3.17 5.20 15.46
N ARG A 267 2.17 5.87 14.90
CA ARG A 267 1.26 6.75 15.63
C ARG A 267 0.54 6.01 16.76
N ARG A 268 0.40 6.68 17.90
CA ARG A 268 -0.41 6.20 19.03
C ARG A 268 -1.88 6.44 18.73
N SER A 269 -2.72 5.53 19.22
CA SER A 269 -4.18 5.67 19.11
C SER A 269 -4.74 6.90 19.83
N SER A 270 -4.00 7.45 20.82
CA SER A 270 -4.37 8.68 21.53
C SER A 270 -4.16 9.95 20.71
N HIS A 271 -3.38 9.90 19.62
CA HIS A 271 -3.07 11.03 18.76
C HIS A 271 -3.40 10.66 17.31
N PRO A 272 -4.68 10.45 16.96
CA PRO A 272 -5.05 9.88 15.67
C PRO A 272 -4.66 10.76 14.48
N GLU A 273 -4.40 12.05 14.65
CA GLU A 273 -4.06 12.97 13.55
C GLU A 273 -2.56 13.22 13.39
N ALA A 274 -1.72 12.70 14.28
CA ALA A 274 -0.28 12.95 14.22
C ALA A 274 0.36 12.47 12.90
N LEU A 275 1.34 13.23 12.41
CA LEU A 275 2.12 12.95 11.20
C LEU A 275 3.62 13.06 11.50
N LEU A 276 4.44 12.34 10.74
CA LEU A 276 5.91 12.38 10.87
C LEU A 276 6.49 13.49 9.98
N ILE A 277 6.19 14.73 10.31
CA ILE A 277 6.69 15.93 9.61
C ILE A 277 7.65 16.72 10.50
N LEU A 278 8.58 17.42 9.86
CA LEU A 278 9.54 18.33 10.49
C LEU A 278 8.83 19.59 10.98
N ASN A 279 9.23 20.06 12.16
CA ASN A 279 8.80 21.34 12.68
C ASN A 279 9.48 22.49 11.89
N PRO A 280 8.72 23.40 11.24
CA PRO A 280 9.27 24.50 10.47
C PRO A 280 10.02 25.54 11.33
N ALA A 281 9.84 25.55 12.65
CA ALA A 281 10.63 26.38 13.56
C ALA A 281 12.04 25.80 13.78
N SER A 282 12.21 24.48 13.65
CA SER A 282 13.48 23.77 13.88
C SER A 282 14.24 23.48 12.60
N PHE A 283 13.53 23.39 11.47
CA PHE A 283 14.08 22.98 10.18
C PHE A 283 13.66 23.89 9.03
N SER A 284 14.54 24.03 8.05
CA SER A 284 14.29 24.73 6.79
C SER A 284 14.72 23.86 5.61
N ILE A 285 13.80 23.61 4.69
CA ILE A 285 14.06 22.94 3.42
C ILE A 285 14.34 24.00 2.37
N GLN A 286 15.48 23.92 1.70
CA GLN A 286 15.95 24.94 0.76
C GLN A 286 16.36 24.29 -0.57
N LEU A 287 15.96 24.93 -1.67
CA LEU A 287 16.45 24.59 -2.99
C LEU A 287 17.92 25.02 -3.11
N THR A 288 18.79 24.13 -3.57
CA THR A 288 20.19 24.50 -3.79
C THR A 288 20.29 25.46 -4.97
N PRO A 289 21.03 26.58 -4.86
CA PRO A 289 21.25 27.49 -5.98
C PRO A 289 21.78 26.75 -7.22
N GLY A 290 21.22 27.04 -8.39
CA GLY A 290 21.60 26.37 -9.65
C GLY A 290 20.88 25.06 -9.95
N GLY A 291 19.85 24.70 -9.19
CA GLY A 291 19.02 23.50 -9.47
C GLY A 291 19.60 22.19 -8.91
N GLY A 292 20.43 22.29 -7.87
CA GLY A 292 20.88 21.12 -7.11
C GLY A 292 19.77 20.51 -6.24
N PRO A 293 20.01 19.35 -5.59
CA PRO A 293 19.02 18.69 -4.75
C PRO A 293 18.55 19.61 -3.60
N LEU A 294 17.35 19.34 -3.07
CA LEU A 294 16.87 20.00 -1.86
C LEU A 294 17.83 19.72 -0.69
N THR A 295 18.06 20.73 0.13
CA THR A 295 18.89 20.64 1.34
C THR A 295 18.04 20.86 2.57
N LEU A 296 18.34 20.10 3.63
CA LEU A 296 17.72 20.24 4.94
C LEU A 296 18.71 20.94 5.87
N LYS A 297 18.31 22.09 6.43
CA LYS A 297 19.04 22.81 7.48
C LYS A 297 18.25 22.79 8.78
N GLY A 298 18.96 22.79 9.90
CA GLY A 298 18.37 22.77 11.23
C GLY A 298 18.76 21.54 12.03
N ALA A 299 18.17 21.39 13.20
CA ALA A 299 18.42 20.26 14.10
C ALA A 299 17.18 19.95 14.92
N LEU A 300 17.03 18.69 15.33
CA LEU A 300 15.90 18.24 16.12
C LEU A 300 15.99 18.82 17.54
N SER A 301 15.06 19.72 17.88
CA SER A 301 15.02 20.36 19.20
C SER A 301 14.59 19.38 20.31
N PRO A 302 14.88 19.68 21.59
CA PRO A 302 14.32 18.93 22.71
C PRO A 302 12.78 18.86 22.69
N GLU A 303 12.12 19.96 22.32
CA GLU A 303 10.67 20.06 22.21
C GLU A 303 10.12 19.12 21.13
N ASP A 304 10.77 19.06 19.95
CA ASP A 304 10.39 18.14 18.88
C ASP A 304 10.48 16.67 19.34
N ARG A 305 11.52 16.33 20.11
CA ARG A 305 11.69 14.97 20.67
C ARG A 305 10.59 14.61 21.65
N VAL A 306 10.21 15.55 22.52
CA VAL A 306 9.11 15.35 23.48
C VAL A 306 7.80 15.13 22.72
N GLN A 307 7.52 15.94 21.70
CA GLN A 307 6.32 15.78 20.87
C GLN A 307 6.29 14.41 20.19
N MET A 308 7.41 13.99 19.58
CA MET A 308 7.52 12.66 18.97
C MET A 308 7.23 11.54 19.99
N ALA A 309 7.73 11.63 21.22
CA ALA A 309 7.50 10.63 22.26
C ALA A 309 6.03 10.56 22.72
N VAL A 310 5.33 11.70 22.72
CA VAL A 310 3.91 11.83 23.06
C VAL A 310 3.02 11.25 21.96
N GLU A 311 3.34 11.50 20.69
CA GLU A 311 2.49 11.13 19.55
C GLU A 311 2.78 9.73 19.00
N PHE A 312 4.02 9.25 19.10
CA PHE A 312 4.48 8.03 18.47
C PHE A 312 4.99 6.99 19.46
N LYS A 313 4.99 5.73 19.00
CA LYS A 313 5.62 4.58 19.64
C LYS A 313 6.44 3.81 18.60
N CYS A 314 7.27 2.88 19.04
CA CYS A 314 8.11 2.12 18.12
C CYS A 314 7.46 0.80 17.67
N ARG A 315 7.65 0.48 16.39
CA ARG A 315 7.56 -0.88 15.82
C ARG A 315 8.96 -1.28 15.40
N CYS A 316 9.58 -2.17 16.17
CA CYS A 316 10.98 -2.55 15.96
C CYS A 316 11.20 -3.35 14.68
N TYR A 317 12.39 -3.19 14.11
CA TYR A 317 12.84 -4.01 12.99
C TYR A 317 13.09 -5.46 13.46
N PRO A 318 13.07 -6.44 12.52
CA PRO A 318 13.44 -7.81 12.85
C PRO A 318 14.79 -7.86 13.56
N GLY A 319 14.88 -8.59 14.67
CA GLY A 319 16.10 -8.68 15.48
C GLY A 319 16.22 -7.64 16.60
N TRP A 320 15.22 -6.77 16.79
CA TRP A 320 15.19 -5.77 17.87
C TRP A 320 13.90 -5.84 18.70
N GLN A 321 13.99 -5.44 19.96
CA GLN A 321 12.90 -5.42 20.94
C GLN A 321 13.09 -4.29 21.96
N GLY A 322 12.10 -4.12 22.84
CA GLY A 322 12.04 -3.02 23.81
C GLY A 322 11.09 -1.93 23.35
N ALA A 323 10.74 -1.03 24.28
CA ALA A 323 9.80 0.06 23.98
C ALA A 323 10.39 1.08 22.98
N GLN A 324 11.72 1.16 22.91
CA GLN A 324 12.49 2.04 22.05
C GLN A 324 13.39 1.24 21.09
N CYS A 325 13.19 -0.06 20.93
CA CYS A 325 14.02 -0.92 20.08
C CYS A 325 15.51 -0.92 20.47
N GLU A 326 15.78 -0.72 21.74
CA GLU A 326 17.12 -0.53 22.30
C GLU A 326 17.87 -1.84 22.58
N GLN A 327 17.15 -2.97 22.52
CA GLN A 327 17.71 -4.30 22.80
C GLN A 327 17.65 -5.18 21.56
N LYS A 328 18.69 -5.97 21.32
CA LYS A 328 18.60 -7.06 20.34
C LYS A 328 17.62 -8.11 20.88
N SER A 329 16.69 -8.57 20.05
CA SER A 329 15.87 -9.72 20.43
C SER A 329 16.77 -10.94 20.51
N MET A 330 16.67 -11.67 21.62
CA MET A 330 17.29 -12.99 21.74
C MET A 330 16.47 -13.93 20.85
N TRP A 331 17.08 -14.33 19.74
CA TRP A 331 16.67 -15.50 18.97
C TRP A 331 17.48 -16.69 19.45
#